data_AF-A0A117M0Q6-F1
#
_entry.id   AF-A0A117M0Q6-F1
#
_cell.length_a   1.000
_cell.length_b   1.000
_cell.length_c   1.000
_cell.angle_alpha   90.00
_cell.angle_beta   90.00
_cell.angle_gamma   90.00
#
_symmetry.space_group_name_H-M   'P 1'
#
loop_
_entity.id
_entity.type
_entity.pdbx_description
1 polymer ?
#
loop_
_entity_poly.entity_id
_entity_poly.type
_entity_poly.pdbx_seq_one_letter_code
_entity_poly.pdbx_strand_id
1 'polypeptide(L)'
;MNEKKKTKNSEISKVQFPLERLLNVKDLTNFVVFPIFLALLNRLPFLSLPSKPFLYFVGSAILWYIFAERSVRSNRYFNLHRAYRITFFSVVSFGVFVNSFVPSLADEALLPEMTPIFLSVSIVTVLIGYQEGIGSGLFMSFLASANLDNSLETFILLSVVVLATALTTRAIERRIEIARAGFEV
;
A
#
# COMPACT_ATOMS: atom_id res chain seq x y z
N MET A 1 4.56 1.65 -62.01
CA MET A 1 5.33 0.94 -60.97
C MET A 1 6.24 1.96 -60.28
N ASN A 2 5.89 2.43 -59.08
CA ASN A 2 6.73 3.32 -58.27
C ASN A 2 6.36 3.11 -56.80
N GLU A 3 7.02 2.15 -56.17
CA GLU A 3 6.92 1.87 -54.75
C GLU A 3 7.57 3.00 -53.96
N LYS A 4 6.76 3.83 -53.29
CA LYS A 4 7.25 4.74 -52.25
C LYS A 4 7.63 3.92 -51.01
N LYS A 5 8.94 3.72 -50.82
CA LYS A 5 9.54 3.25 -49.57
C LYS A 5 9.06 4.12 -48.41
N LYS A 6 8.22 3.56 -47.54
CA LYS A 6 7.89 4.12 -46.22
C LYS A 6 9.15 4.08 -45.37
N THR A 7 9.75 5.25 -45.17
CA THR A 7 10.78 5.48 -44.15
C THR A 7 10.21 5.15 -42.78
N LYS A 8 10.82 4.15 -42.16
CA LYS A 8 10.58 3.68 -40.80
C LYS A 8 11.02 4.82 -39.87
N ASN A 9 10.07 5.61 -39.37
CA ASN A 9 10.36 6.52 -38.26
C ASN A 9 10.75 5.65 -37.06
N SER A 10 12.05 5.61 -36.81
CA SER A 10 12.62 5.18 -35.53
C SER A 10 12.04 6.09 -34.46
N GLU A 11 11.01 5.62 -33.75
CA GLU A 11 10.63 6.16 -32.47
C GLU A 11 11.85 6.02 -31.55
N ILE A 12 12.61 7.11 -31.45
CA ILE A 12 13.65 7.29 -30.45
C ILE A 12 12.93 7.15 -29.11
N SER A 13 13.08 5.99 -28.48
CA SER A 13 12.65 5.77 -27.11
C SER A 13 13.39 6.79 -26.25
N LYS A 14 12.71 7.90 -25.95
CA LYS A 14 13.19 8.86 -24.97
C LYS A 14 13.32 8.09 -23.67
N VAL A 15 14.56 7.73 -23.32
CA VAL A 15 14.93 7.21 -22.01
C VAL A 15 14.66 8.34 -21.03
N GLN A 16 13.43 8.41 -20.53
CA GLN A 16 13.02 9.39 -19.52
C GLN A 16 13.75 9.04 -18.23
N PHE A 17 14.62 9.94 -17.79
CA PHE A 17 15.30 9.82 -16.50
C PHE A 17 14.26 9.72 -15.37
N PRO A 18 14.55 8.96 -14.28
CA PRO A 18 13.62 8.75 -13.18
C PRO A 18 13.14 10.05 -12.50
N LEU A 19 13.91 11.13 -12.61
CA LEU A 19 13.57 12.46 -12.09
C LEU A 19 12.47 13.19 -12.88
N GLU A 20 12.37 13.02 -14.20
CA GLU A 20 11.30 13.65 -14.99
C GLU A 20 9.94 12.97 -14.74
N ARG A 21 9.93 11.69 -14.37
CA ARG A 21 8.72 10.99 -13.92
C ARG A 21 8.22 11.48 -12.56
N LEU A 22 9.11 11.91 -11.66
CA LEU A 22 8.74 12.44 -10.34
C LEU A 22 7.90 13.72 -10.41
N LEU A 23 8.00 14.49 -11.51
CA LEU A 23 7.23 15.72 -11.72
C LEU A 23 5.85 15.49 -12.38
N ASN A 24 5.49 14.25 -12.71
CA ASN A 24 4.14 13.94 -13.16
C ASN A 24 3.18 14.05 -11.96
N VAL A 25 2.15 14.90 -12.06
CA VAL A 25 1.18 15.18 -10.97
C VAL A 25 0.60 13.89 -10.41
N LYS A 26 0.33 12.90 -11.27
CA LYS A 26 -0.15 11.59 -10.85
C LYS A 26 0.88 10.93 -9.94
N ASP A 27 2.13 10.84 -10.35
CA ASP A 27 3.20 10.18 -9.58
C ASP A 27 3.47 10.90 -8.26
N LEU A 28 3.55 12.23 -8.26
CA LEU A 28 3.72 13.02 -7.04
C LEU A 28 2.61 12.74 -6.00
N THR A 29 1.36 12.63 -6.48
CA THR A 29 0.22 12.34 -5.59
C THR A 29 0.34 10.97 -4.93
N ASN A 30 0.83 9.95 -5.65
CA ASN A 30 0.90 8.58 -5.08
C ASN A 30 2.16 8.34 -4.26
N PHE A 31 3.28 8.97 -4.63
CA PHE A 31 4.58 8.73 -3.99
C PHE A 31 4.83 9.61 -2.78
N VAL A 32 4.26 10.82 -2.78
CA VAL A 32 4.56 11.81 -1.76
C VAL A 32 3.28 12.14 -1.00
N VAL A 33 2.25 12.61 -1.69
CA VAL A 33 1.04 13.12 -1.02
C VAL A 33 0.31 12.01 -0.25
N PHE A 34 0.09 10.86 -0.88
CA PHE A 34 -0.65 9.76 -0.28
C PHE A 34 0.04 9.15 0.96
N PRO A 35 1.32 8.77 0.94
CA PRO A 35 1.98 8.25 2.15
C PRO A 35 2.10 9.30 3.25
N ILE A 36 2.26 10.59 2.92
CA ILE A 36 2.22 11.66 3.93
C ILE A 36 0.82 11.75 4.55
N PHE A 37 -0.24 11.69 3.72
CA PHE A 37 -1.61 11.65 4.21
C PHE A 37 -1.85 10.45 5.14
N LEU A 38 -1.37 9.26 4.79
CA LEU A 38 -1.49 8.08 5.66
C LEU A 38 -0.71 8.24 6.97
N ALA A 39 0.50 8.80 6.92
CA ALA A 39 1.30 9.08 8.10
C ALA A 39 0.60 10.08 9.06
N LEU A 40 -0.08 11.10 8.50
CA LEU A 40 -0.90 12.03 9.28
C LEU A 40 -2.14 11.34 9.85
N LEU A 41 -2.84 10.55 9.04
CA LEU A 41 -4.05 9.82 9.43
C LEU A 41 -3.77 8.85 10.60
N ASN A 42 -2.62 8.19 10.57
CA ASN A 42 -2.14 7.29 11.63
C ASN A 42 -1.95 8.01 12.97
N ARG A 43 -1.61 9.31 12.95
CA ARG A 43 -1.40 10.12 14.16
C ARG A 43 -2.66 10.80 14.67
N LEU A 44 -3.73 10.84 13.88
CA LEU A 44 -4.96 11.54 14.20
C LEU A 44 -5.56 11.14 15.57
N PRO A 45 -5.61 9.85 15.96
CA PRO A 45 -6.17 9.46 17.27
C PRO A 45 -5.37 9.98 18.48
N PHE A 46 -4.07 10.23 18.32
CA PHE A 46 -3.17 10.61 19.40
C PHE A 46 -2.98 12.12 19.53
N LEU A 47 -3.49 12.90 18.58
CA LEU A 47 -3.40 14.37 18.51
C LEU A 47 -1.99 14.93 18.80
N SER A 48 -0.95 14.17 18.47
CA SER A 48 0.44 14.49 18.76
C SER A 48 1.34 14.24 17.56
N LEU A 49 2.40 15.05 17.46
CA LEU A 49 3.40 14.89 16.41
C LEU A 49 4.43 13.83 16.82
N PRO A 50 4.93 13.02 15.87
CA PRO A 50 6.02 12.09 16.12
C PRO A 50 7.26 12.82 16.65
N SER A 51 7.98 12.20 17.58
CA SER A 51 9.20 12.75 18.17
C SER A 51 10.32 13.01 17.15
N LYS A 52 10.34 12.28 16.03
CA LYS A 52 11.22 12.52 14.88
C LYS A 52 10.41 12.68 13.58
N PRO A 53 9.81 13.86 13.33
CA PRO A 53 8.84 14.03 12.25
C PRO A 53 9.46 13.85 10.86
N PHE A 54 10.66 14.39 10.63
CA PHE A 54 11.33 14.27 9.33
C PHE A 54 11.57 12.80 8.95
N LEU A 55 12.17 12.02 9.86
CA LEU A 55 12.43 10.58 9.65
C LEU A 55 11.14 9.80 9.45
N TYR A 56 10.08 10.14 10.18
CA TYR A 56 8.78 9.47 10.07
C TYR A 56 8.13 9.70 8.70
N PHE A 57 8.03 10.95 8.24
CA PHE A 57 7.40 11.26 6.95
C PHE A 57 8.24 10.78 5.76
N VAL A 58 9.55 10.98 5.79
CA VAL A 58 10.46 10.50 4.73
C VAL A 58 10.49 8.96 4.70
N GLY A 59 10.58 8.32 5.87
CA GLY A 59 10.51 6.87 6.00
C GLY A 59 9.20 6.32 5.46
N SER A 60 8.08 6.98 5.74
CA SER A 60 6.77 6.60 5.20
C SER A 60 6.73 6.66 3.67
N ALA A 61 7.24 7.74 3.05
CA ALA A 61 7.29 7.84 1.59
C ALA A 61 8.19 6.75 0.96
N ILE A 62 9.35 6.49 1.54
CA ILE A 62 10.30 5.46 1.06
C ILE A 62 9.69 4.05 1.21
N LEU A 63 9.14 3.70 2.37
CA LEU A 63 8.58 2.37 2.60
C LEU A 63 7.30 2.14 1.82
N TRP A 64 6.48 3.19 1.62
CA TRP A 64 5.36 3.14 0.70
C TRP A 64 5.80 2.82 -0.73
N TYR A 65 6.85 3.50 -1.21
CA TYR A 65 7.42 3.23 -2.53
C TYR A 65 7.86 1.77 -2.67
N ILE A 66 8.63 1.28 -1.67
CA ILE A 66 9.25 -0.04 -1.71
C ILE A 66 8.20 -1.15 -1.62
N PHE A 67 7.28 -1.07 -0.65
CA PHE A 67 6.36 -2.17 -0.35
C PHE A 67 5.06 -2.08 -1.13
N ALA A 68 4.41 -0.92 -1.18
CA ALA A 68 3.05 -0.82 -1.71
C ALA A 68 3.02 -0.39 -3.19
N GLU A 69 3.63 0.75 -3.52
CA GLU A 69 3.52 1.32 -4.88
C GLU A 69 4.24 0.47 -5.93
N ARG A 70 5.31 -0.24 -5.56
CA ARG A 70 5.94 -1.23 -6.44
C ARG A 70 4.97 -2.37 -6.80
N SER A 71 4.21 -2.88 -5.83
CA SER A 71 3.20 -3.93 -6.05
C SER A 71 2.07 -3.43 -6.95
N VAL A 72 1.58 -2.21 -6.68
CA VAL A 72 0.51 -1.58 -7.48
C VAL A 72 0.94 -1.39 -8.93
N ARG A 73 2.19 -0.96 -9.17
CA ARG A 73 2.72 -0.74 -10.52
C ARG A 73 2.92 -2.03 -11.31
N SER A 74 3.24 -3.14 -10.65
CA SER A 74 3.33 -4.44 -11.32
C SER A 74 1.98 -5.02 -11.73
N ASN A 75 0.88 -4.55 -11.14
CA ASN A 75 -0.44 -5.10 -11.40
C ASN A 75 -1.16 -4.35 -12.55
N ARG A 76 -1.58 -5.12 -13.57
CA ARG A 76 -2.19 -4.61 -14.79
C ARG A 76 -3.54 -3.92 -14.55
N TYR A 77 -4.32 -4.35 -13.56
CA TYR A 77 -5.66 -3.79 -13.29
C TYR A 77 -5.62 -2.33 -12.83
N PHE A 78 -4.58 -1.96 -12.06
CA PHE A 78 -4.37 -0.58 -11.61
C PHE A 78 -3.99 0.39 -12.73
N ASN A 79 -3.34 -0.13 -13.78
CA ASN A 79 -3.04 0.65 -14.98
C ASN A 79 -4.26 0.81 -15.88
N LEU A 80 -5.24 -0.10 -15.79
CA LEU A 80 -6.43 -0.11 -16.64
C LEU A 80 -7.51 0.87 -16.17
N HIS A 81 -7.81 0.91 -14.86
CA HIS A 81 -8.90 1.74 -14.34
C HIS A 81 -8.53 2.48 -13.06
N ARG A 82 -8.79 3.80 -13.04
CA ARG A 82 -8.53 4.67 -11.87
C ARG A 82 -9.34 4.24 -10.62
N ALA A 83 -10.50 3.63 -10.82
CA ALA A 83 -11.37 3.15 -9.75
C ALA A 83 -10.65 2.15 -8.82
N TYR A 84 -9.92 1.16 -9.37
CA TYR A 84 -9.15 0.19 -8.57
C TYR A 84 -8.17 0.88 -7.63
N ARG A 85 -7.52 1.94 -8.13
CA ARG A 85 -6.56 2.68 -7.33
C ARG A 85 -7.20 3.48 -6.20
N ILE A 86 -8.34 4.11 -6.48
CA ILE A 86 -9.10 4.83 -5.46
C ILE A 86 -9.56 3.84 -4.39
N THR A 87 -10.12 2.69 -4.79
CA THR A 87 -10.52 1.64 -3.85
C THR A 87 -9.36 1.17 -2.98
N PHE A 88 -8.19 0.89 -3.58
CA PHE A 88 -6.99 0.54 -2.82
C PHE A 88 -6.61 1.62 -1.81
N PHE A 89 -6.53 2.87 -2.24
CA PHE A 89 -6.18 3.99 -1.36
C PHE A 89 -7.20 4.16 -0.22
N SER A 90 -8.49 4.04 -0.51
CA SER A 90 -9.55 4.10 0.50
C SER A 90 -9.44 2.98 1.52
N VAL A 91 -9.27 1.73 1.08
CA VAL A 91 -9.14 0.57 1.97
C VAL A 91 -7.89 0.68 2.84
N VAL A 92 -6.75 1.06 2.26
CA VAL A 92 -5.51 1.25 3.01
C VAL A 92 -5.64 2.40 4.02
N SER A 93 -6.27 3.51 3.64
CA SER A 93 -6.50 4.65 4.55
C SER A 93 -7.38 4.24 5.73
N PHE A 94 -8.47 3.51 5.45
CA PHE A 94 -9.32 2.96 6.50
C PHE A 94 -8.54 2.02 7.42
N GLY A 95 -7.73 1.12 6.86
CA GLY A 95 -6.91 0.20 7.63
C GLY A 95 -5.89 0.92 8.53
N VAL A 96 -5.18 1.92 8.01
CA VAL A 96 -4.25 2.76 8.79
C VAL A 96 -4.97 3.45 9.95
N PHE A 97 -6.15 4.03 9.69
CA PHE A 97 -6.93 4.68 10.73
C PHE A 97 -7.35 3.69 11.83
N VAL A 98 -7.94 2.55 11.45
CA VAL A 98 -8.40 1.53 12.41
C VAL A 98 -7.24 0.94 13.21
N ASN A 99 -6.11 0.67 12.56
CA ASN A 99 -4.90 0.15 13.21
C ASN A 99 -4.31 1.10 14.25
N SER A 100 -4.58 2.41 14.13
CA SER A 100 -4.15 3.40 15.13
C SER A 100 -5.25 3.73 16.14
N PHE A 101 -6.50 3.78 15.71
CA PHE A 101 -7.62 4.16 16.55
C PHE A 101 -7.93 3.10 17.60
N VAL A 102 -7.93 1.81 17.24
CA VAL A 102 -8.27 0.75 18.20
C VAL A 102 -7.28 0.68 19.38
N PRO A 103 -5.96 0.67 19.16
CA PRO A 103 -4.99 0.74 20.26
C PRO A 103 -5.10 2.04 21.07
N SER A 104 -5.48 3.17 20.47
CA SER A 104 -5.60 4.44 21.19
C SER A 104 -6.68 4.46 22.29
N LEU A 105 -7.60 3.49 22.28
CA LEU A 105 -8.66 3.34 23.28
C LEU A 105 -8.30 2.36 24.41
N ALA A 106 -7.12 1.74 24.35
CA ALA A 106 -6.71 0.64 25.21
C ALA A 106 -5.53 1.01 26.13
N ASP A 107 -5.28 0.17 27.13
CA ASP A 107 -4.12 0.30 28.01
C ASP A 107 -2.81 0.08 27.23
N GLU A 108 -1.79 0.86 27.59
CA GLU A 108 -0.49 0.90 26.91
C GLU A 108 0.21 -0.48 26.83
N ALA A 109 -0.08 -1.39 27.78
CA ALA A 109 0.50 -2.73 27.84
C ALA A 109 -0.01 -3.67 26.73
N LEU A 110 -1.18 -3.42 26.12
CA LEU A 110 -1.83 -4.30 25.15
C LEU A 110 -1.84 -3.74 23.72
N LEU A 111 -1.14 -2.63 23.49
CA LEU A 111 -1.16 -1.90 22.21
C LEU A 111 -0.80 -2.77 20.98
N PRO A 112 0.25 -3.61 21.00
CA PRO A 112 0.60 -4.41 19.83
C PRO A 112 -0.45 -5.49 19.52
N GLU A 113 -1.00 -6.11 20.56
CA GLU A 113 -1.99 -7.19 20.43
C GLU A 113 -3.34 -6.66 19.97
N MET A 114 -3.70 -5.46 20.39
CA MET A 114 -4.95 -4.81 20.01
C MET A 114 -4.90 -4.11 18.66
N THR A 115 -3.78 -4.14 17.94
CA THR A 115 -3.68 -3.58 16.58
C THR A 115 -4.31 -4.55 15.58
N PRO A 116 -5.50 -4.26 15.02
CA PRO A 116 -6.25 -5.19 14.16
C PRO A 116 -5.69 -5.25 12.71
N ILE A 117 -4.37 -5.33 12.55
CA ILE A 117 -3.71 -5.26 11.24
C ILE A 117 -4.16 -6.39 10.30
N PHE A 118 -4.50 -7.55 10.86
CA PHE A 118 -5.00 -8.69 10.10
C PHE A 118 -6.28 -8.34 9.32
N LEU A 119 -7.16 -7.52 9.87
CA LEU A 119 -8.43 -7.17 9.24
C LEU A 119 -8.17 -6.35 7.99
N SER A 120 -7.35 -5.31 8.11
CA SER A 120 -6.94 -4.44 7.02
C SER A 120 -6.24 -5.22 5.90
N VAL A 121 -5.31 -6.10 6.25
CA VAL A 121 -4.58 -6.93 5.27
C VAL A 121 -5.50 -7.92 4.57
N SER A 122 -6.42 -8.54 5.30
CA SER A 122 -7.38 -9.49 4.73
C SER A 122 -8.27 -8.81 3.69
N ILE A 123 -8.80 -7.61 4.00
CA ILE A 123 -9.65 -6.85 3.07
C ILE A 123 -8.89 -6.49 1.80
N VAL A 124 -7.66 -5.98 1.90
CA VAL A 124 -6.83 -5.68 0.72
C VAL A 124 -6.57 -6.96 -0.08
N THR A 125 -6.23 -8.06 0.59
CA THR A 125 -5.92 -9.33 -0.07
C THR A 125 -7.12 -9.87 -0.86
N VAL A 126 -8.32 -9.86 -0.28
CA VAL A 126 -9.53 -10.36 -0.93
C VAL A 126 -10.00 -9.45 -2.07
N LEU A 127 -9.99 -8.14 -1.87
CA LEU A 127 -10.58 -7.21 -2.84
C LEU A 127 -9.66 -6.90 -4.02
N ILE A 128 -8.35 -7.02 -3.82
CA ILE A 128 -7.36 -6.45 -4.73
C ILE A 128 -6.34 -7.50 -5.14
N GLY A 129 -5.72 -8.15 -4.16
CA GLY A 129 -4.78 -9.21 -4.42
C GLY A 129 -3.79 -9.46 -3.29
N TYR A 130 -3.27 -10.68 -3.27
CA TYR A 130 -2.26 -11.13 -2.31
C TYR A 130 -1.00 -10.25 -2.25
N GLN A 131 -0.48 -9.80 -3.40
CA GLN A 131 0.77 -9.01 -3.43
C GLN A 131 0.56 -7.62 -2.81
N GLU A 132 -0.56 -6.97 -3.14
CA GLU A 132 -0.95 -5.68 -2.59
C GLU A 132 -1.29 -5.77 -1.11
N GLY A 133 -1.89 -6.88 -0.67
CA GLY A 133 -2.13 -7.19 0.74
C GLY A 133 -0.84 -7.22 1.56
N ILE A 134 0.19 -7.93 1.07
CA ILE A 134 1.51 -7.95 1.74
C ILE A 134 2.15 -6.57 1.69
N GLY A 135 2.20 -5.93 0.52
CA GLY A 135 2.89 -4.66 0.34
C GLY A 135 2.31 -3.54 1.21
N SER A 136 0.99 -3.37 1.16
CA SER A 136 0.29 -2.40 2.01
C SER A 136 0.33 -2.80 3.48
N GLY A 137 0.25 -4.10 3.80
CA GLY A 137 0.35 -4.62 5.16
C GLY A 137 1.68 -4.28 5.82
N LEU A 138 2.80 -4.55 5.16
CA LEU A 138 4.14 -4.21 5.68
C LEU A 138 4.30 -2.71 5.91
N PHE A 139 3.74 -1.89 5.02
CA PHE A 139 3.71 -0.45 5.23
C PHE A 139 2.85 -0.06 6.45
N MET A 140 1.66 -0.64 6.61
CA MET A 140 0.82 -0.43 7.79
C MET A 140 1.50 -0.87 9.08
N SER A 141 2.26 -1.97 9.07
CA SER A 141 3.05 -2.44 10.22
C SER A 141 4.08 -1.40 10.64
N PHE A 142 4.76 -0.77 9.68
CA PHE A 142 5.71 0.30 9.96
C PHE A 142 5.03 1.52 10.58
N LEU A 143 3.89 1.95 10.03
CA LEU A 143 3.16 3.09 10.58
C LEU A 143 2.66 2.82 12.00
N ALA A 144 2.14 1.61 12.24
CA ALA A 144 1.68 1.19 13.56
C ALA A 144 2.84 1.12 14.55
N SER A 145 3.94 0.43 14.23
CA SER A 145 5.09 0.32 15.14
C SER A 145 5.69 1.68 15.48
N ALA A 146 5.81 2.58 14.49
CA ALA A 146 6.30 3.94 14.71
C ALA A 146 5.35 4.80 15.58
N ASN A 147 4.09 4.40 15.73
CA ASN A 147 3.10 5.08 16.55
C ASN A 147 3.09 4.57 17.98
N LEU A 148 3.19 3.25 18.17
CA LEU A 148 3.09 2.60 19.48
C LEU A 148 4.33 2.85 20.34
N ASP A 149 5.49 2.37 19.88
CA ASP A 149 6.72 2.35 20.68
C ASP A 149 7.97 2.69 19.86
N ASN A 150 7.83 2.83 18.54
CA ASN A 150 8.92 2.98 17.59
C ASN A 150 9.98 1.87 17.70
N SER A 151 9.54 0.65 18.04
CA SER A 151 10.38 -0.54 18.18
C SER A 151 10.43 -1.36 16.89
N LEU A 152 11.61 -1.91 16.61
CA LEU A 152 11.83 -2.85 15.52
C LEU A 152 11.16 -4.21 15.82
N GLU A 153 11.05 -4.59 17.09
CA GLU A 153 10.41 -5.85 17.51
C GLU A 153 8.92 -5.83 17.17
N THR A 154 8.22 -4.74 17.49
CA THR A 154 6.81 -4.53 17.16
C THR A 154 6.59 -4.52 15.64
N PHE A 155 7.52 -3.92 14.88
CA PHE A 155 7.47 -3.98 13.42
C PHE A 155 7.59 -5.42 12.88
N ILE A 156 8.53 -6.21 13.40
CA ILE A 156 8.70 -7.62 13.00
C ILE A 156 7.45 -8.42 13.35
N LEU A 157 6.94 -8.28 14.58
CA LEU A 157 5.76 -9.01 15.04
C LEU A 157 4.55 -8.73 14.14
N LEU A 158 4.25 -7.45 13.89
CA LEU A 158 3.15 -7.06 13.01
C LEU A 158 3.39 -7.54 11.58
N SER A 159 4.63 -7.50 11.07
CA SER A 159 4.97 -8.03 9.75
C SER A 159 4.73 -9.54 9.63
N VAL A 160 5.03 -10.32 10.67
CA VAL A 160 4.71 -11.76 10.71
C VAL A 160 3.20 -11.97 10.66
N VAL A 161 2.43 -11.20 11.44
CA VAL A 161 0.96 -11.23 11.39
C VAL A 161 0.45 -10.91 9.99
N VAL A 162 1.00 -9.89 9.32
CA VAL A 162 0.65 -9.55 7.93
C VAL A 162 0.90 -10.71 6.98
N LEU A 163 2.08 -11.32 7.04
CA LEU A 163 2.43 -12.42 6.15
C LEU A 163 1.54 -13.65 6.38
N ALA A 164 1.32 -14.01 7.65
CA ALA A 164 0.42 -15.11 8.00
C ALA A 164 -1.02 -14.83 7.53
N THR A 165 -1.51 -13.60 7.72
CA THR A 165 -2.83 -13.17 7.28
C THR A 165 -2.97 -13.21 5.76
N ALA A 166 -2.01 -12.67 5.02
CA ALA A 166 -2.05 -12.67 3.56
C ALA A 166 -2.02 -14.10 3.01
N LEU A 167 -1.18 -14.97 3.58
CA LEU A 167 -1.06 -16.37 3.15
C LEU A 167 -2.35 -17.17 3.39
N THR A 168 -2.98 -16.99 4.55
CA THR A 168 -4.25 -17.65 4.89
C THR A 168 -5.39 -17.12 4.01
N THR A 169 -5.42 -15.81 3.79
CA THR A 169 -6.47 -15.15 2.99
C THR A 169 -6.34 -15.44 1.49
N ARG A 170 -5.13 -15.72 0.98
CA ARG A 170 -4.89 -16.13 -0.41
C ARG A 170 -5.71 -17.36 -0.81
N ALA A 171 -5.95 -18.28 0.13
CA ALA A 171 -6.79 -19.44 -0.13
C ALA A 171 -8.26 -19.04 -0.39
N ILE A 172 -8.73 -18.00 0.27
CA ILE A 172 -10.08 -17.44 0.11
C ILE A 172 -10.17 -16.70 -1.23
N GLU A 173 -9.19 -15.84 -1.54
CA GLU A 173 -9.07 -15.14 -2.82
C GLU A 173 -9.16 -16.12 -4.00
N ARG A 174 -8.36 -17.19 -3.98
CA ARG A 174 -8.38 -18.22 -5.04
C ARG A 174 -9.75 -18.88 -5.20
N ARG A 175 -10.48 -19.10 -4.10
CA ARG A 175 -11.84 -19.69 -4.16
C ARG A 175 -12.84 -18.72 -4.76
N ILE A 176 -12.72 -17.42 -4.49
CA ILE A 176 -13.57 -16.38 -5.09
C ILE A 176 -13.32 -16.29 -6.59
N GLU A 177 -12.05 -16.32 -7.02
CA GLU A 177 -11.70 -16.34 -8.44
C GLU A 177 -12.30 -17.56 -9.16
N ILE A 178 -12.18 -18.75 -8.56
CA ILE A 178 -12.77 -19.99 -9.11
C ILE A 178 -14.30 -19.87 -9.19
N ALA A 179 -14.96 -19.37 -8.15
CA ALA A 179 -16.40 -19.17 -8.15
C ALA A 179 -16.82 -18.20 -9.25
N ARG A 180 -16.13 -17.07 -9.40
CA ARG A 180 -16.39 -16.07 -10.43
C ARG A 180 -16.23 -16.65 -11.84
N ALA A 181 -15.18 -17.43 -12.09
CA ALA A 181 -14.98 -18.11 -13.36
C ALA A 181 -16.11 -19.11 -13.69
N GLY A 182 -16.76 -19.70 -12.67
CA GLY A 182 -17.92 -20.57 -12.84
C GLY A 182 -19.23 -19.83 -13.19
N PHE A 183 -19.32 -18.52 -12.93
CA PHE A 183 -20.48 -17.69 -13.27
C PHE A 183 -20.30 -16.91 -14.60
N GLU A 184 -19.09 -16.83 -15.14
CA GLU A 184 -18.79 -16.20 -16.44
C GLU A 184 -18.95 -17.19 -17.63
N VAL A 185 -19.65 -18.32 -17.43
CA VAL A 185 -20.07 -19.31 -18.45
C VAL A 185 -21.54 -19.11 -18.78
#